data_AF-A0A6N2SCV0-F1
#
_entry.id   AF-A0A6N2SCV0-F1
#
_cell.length_a   1.000
_cell.length_b   1.000
_cell.length_c   1.000
_cell.angle_alpha   90.00
_cell.angle_beta   90.00
_cell.angle_gamma   90.00
#
_symmetry.space_group_name_H-M   'P 1'
#
loop_
_entity.id
_entity.type
_entity.pdbx_description
1 polymer ?
#
loop_
_entity_poly.entity_id
_entity_poly.type
_entity_poly.pdbx_seq_one_letter_code
_entity_poly.pdbx_strand_id
1 'polypeptide(L)'
;MGKVRIIKKNDEYTLEYQVGDICEVTGTWYGGVHIIGKSGVPVSLDKEEYVELDTETEIKEEIVENRDICVGDIVRHFKREWVSADTSEYLYKVLAFASHTETGENLVIYQGLYAPFKICARPYGMFMSEVDREKYPDIKQKYRFEKVEI
;
A
#
# COMPACT_ATOMS: atom_id res chain seq x y z
N MET A 1 8.03 -2.31 16.52
CA MET A 1 8.19 -3.70 17.01
C MET A 1 7.19 -4.54 16.25
N GLY A 2 7.64 -5.57 15.55
CA GLY A 2 6.74 -6.43 14.75
C GLY A 2 5.71 -7.11 15.64
N LYS A 3 4.48 -7.21 15.15
CA LYS A 3 3.44 -8.03 15.76
C LYS A 3 3.27 -9.28 14.90
N VAL A 4 2.81 -10.37 15.49
CA VAL A 4 2.46 -11.58 14.77
C VAL A 4 1.08 -12.04 15.19
N ARG A 5 0.31 -12.58 14.26
CA ARG A 5 -0.96 -13.23 14.54
C ARG A 5 -0.81 -14.73 14.43
N ILE A 6 -1.19 -15.47 15.47
CA ILE A 6 -1.16 -16.92 15.46
C ILE A 6 -2.25 -17.44 14.50
N ILE A 7 -1.87 -18.25 13.53
CA ILE A 7 -2.79 -18.89 12.56
C ILE A 7 -2.93 -20.40 12.79
N LYS A 8 -1.96 -21.01 13.49
CA LYS A 8 -1.92 -22.45 13.76
C LYS A 8 -1.17 -22.70 15.06
N LYS A 9 -1.47 -23.81 15.72
CA LYS A 9 -0.70 -24.33 16.85
C LYS A 9 -0.03 -25.63 16.45
N ASN A 10 1.29 -25.71 16.60
CA ASN A 10 2.02 -26.97 16.53
C ASN A 10 2.02 -27.66 17.91
N ASP A 11 2.01 -26.88 18.99
CA ASP A 11 1.78 -27.39 20.36
C ASP A 11 0.30 -27.23 20.74
N GLU A 12 -0.45 -28.33 20.70
CA GLU A 12 -1.87 -28.35 21.05
C GLU A 12 -2.13 -28.20 22.56
N TYR A 13 -1.13 -28.45 23.41
CA TYR A 13 -1.26 -28.45 24.88
C TYR A 13 -0.90 -27.13 25.53
N THR A 14 -0.12 -26.28 24.84
CA THR A 14 0.25 -24.97 25.36
C THR A 14 -0.97 -24.07 25.58
N LEU A 15 -1.02 -23.40 26.73
CA LEU A 15 -2.02 -22.36 27.02
C LEU A 15 -1.46 -20.96 26.83
N GLU A 16 -0.17 -20.85 26.51
CA GLU A 16 0.56 -19.59 26.42
C GLU A 16 0.11 -18.73 25.24
N TYR A 17 -0.40 -19.36 24.19
CA TYR A 17 -0.96 -18.69 23.02
C TYR A 17 -2.09 -19.53 22.41
N GLN A 18 -3.00 -18.88 21.70
CA GLN A 18 -4.13 -19.48 21.00
C GLN A 18 -4.17 -19.00 19.56
N VAL A 19 -4.77 -19.80 18.68
CA VAL A 19 -5.02 -19.37 17.29
C VAL A 19 -5.86 -18.10 17.32
N GLY A 20 -5.42 -17.09 16.57
CA GLY A 20 -6.03 -15.77 16.51
C GLY A 20 -5.41 -14.74 17.45
N ASP A 21 -4.62 -15.16 18.44
CA ASP A 21 -3.92 -14.22 19.34
C ASP A 21 -2.94 -13.35 18.55
N ILE A 22 -2.81 -12.09 18.94
CA ILE A 22 -1.81 -11.15 18.42
C ILE A 22 -0.74 -10.95 19.48
N CYS A 23 0.50 -11.26 19.14
CA CYS A 23 1.63 -11.24 20.06
C CYS A 23 2.72 -10.30 19.56
N GLU A 24 3.43 -9.67 20.49
CA GLU A 24 4.60 -8.86 20.16
C GLU A 24 5.84 -9.75 20.02
N VAL A 25 6.60 -9.53 18.95
CA VAL A 25 7.84 -10.25 18.69
C VAL A 25 8.94 -9.66 19.56
N THR A 26 9.55 -10.50 20.40
CA THR A 26 10.68 -10.13 21.24
C THR A 26 12.03 -10.51 20.63
N GLY A 27 12.05 -11.39 19.62
CA GLY A 27 13.24 -11.77 18.89
C GLY A 27 12.92 -12.72 17.73
N THR A 28 13.89 -12.95 16.87
CA THR A 28 13.80 -13.87 15.72
C THR A 28 14.86 -14.95 15.81
N TRP A 29 14.55 -16.15 15.32
CA TRP A 29 15.50 -17.26 15.16
C TRP A 29 15.38 -17.83 13.74
N TYR A 30 16.26 -18.76 13.37
CA TYR A 30 16.35 -19.25 11.98
C TYR A 30 15.05 -19.87 11.44
N GLY A 31 14.18 -20.36 12.33
CA GLY A 31 12.91 -21.00 11.99
C GLY A 31 11.66 -20.19 12.33
N GLY A 32 11.79 -19.01 12.96
CA GLY A 32 10.62 -18.20 13.31
C GLY A 32 10.88 -17.08 14.32
N VAL A 33 9.95 -16.89 15.27
CA VAL A 33 9.97 -15.77 16.22
C VAL A 33 9.88 -16.24 17.67
N HIS A 34 10.30 -15.36 18.58
CA HIS A 34 10.01 -15.45 20.00
C HIS A 34 8.93 -14.44 20.36
N ILE A 35 7.95 -14.88 21.13
CA ILE A 35 6.88 -14.05 21.69
C ILE A 35 6.84 -14.22 23.21
N ILE A 36 6.12 -13.34 23.89
CA ILE A 36 5.77 -13.51 25.31
C ILE A 36 4.36 -14.13 25.38
N GLY A 37 4.26 -15.30 26.00
CA GLY A 37 3.01 -16.00 26.26
C GLY A 37 2.14 -15.32 27.33
N LYS A 38 0.90 -15.78 27.49
CA LYS A 38 -0.09 -15.22 28.43
C LYS A 38 0.40 -15.18 29.87
N SER A 39 1.27 -16.11 30.29
CA SER A 39 1.82 -16.13 31.64
C SER A 39 3.12 -15.33 31.79
N GLY A 40 3.59 -14.68 30.72
CA GLY A 40 4.88 -14.00 30.68
C GLY A 40 6.05 -14.90 30.27
N VAL A 41 5.80 -16.18 29.99
CA VAL A 41 6.81 -17.14 29.57
C VAL A 41 7.19 -16.91 28.10
N PRO A 42 8.50 -16.85 27.76
CA PRO A 42 8.93 -16.77 26.37
C PRO A 42 8.56 -18.04 25.61
N VAL A 43 7.92 -17.88 24.45
CA VAL A 43 7.53 -18.99 23.56
C VAL A 43 8.14 -18.78 22.18
N SER A 44 8.71 -19.84 21.62
CA SER A 44 9.19 -19.87 20.25
C SER A 44 8.10 -20.38 19.33
N LEU A 45 7.85 -19.68 18.24
CA LEU A 45 6.91 -20.07 17.21
C LEU A 45 7.66 -20.32 15.90
N ASP A 46 7.27 -21.39 15.20
CA ASP A 46 7.72 -21.66 13.84
C ASP A 46 7.03 -20.72 12.85
N LYS A 47 7.69 -20.40 11.73
CA LYS A 47 7.17 -19.49 10.69
C LYS A 47 5.79 -19.86 10.14
N GLU A 48 5.39 -21.12 10.28
CA GLU A 48 4.10 -21.64 9.82
C GLU A 48 2.97 -21.46 10.85
N GLU A 49 3.30 -21.11 12.10
CA GLU A 49 2.33 -20.92 13.19
C GLU A 49 1.73 -19.52 13.23
N TYR A 50 2.36 -18.56 12.54
CA TYR A 50 1.98 -17.16 12.59
C TYR A 50 2.07 -16.45 11.24
N VAL A 51 1.39 -15.32 11.14
CA VAL A 51 1.60 -14.33 10.08
C VAL A 51 2.15 -13.05 10.69
N GLU A 52 3.14 -12.47 10.05
CA GLU A 52 3.69 -11.18 10.44
C GLU A 52 2.63 -10.10 10.20
N LEU A 53 2.31 -9.38 11.26
CA LEU A 53 1.56 -8.14 11.22
C LEU A 53 2.59 -7.04 11.26
N ASP A 54 3.06 -6.64 10.07
CA ASP A 54 3.87 -5.45 9.93
C ASP A 54 3.07 -4.28 10.51
N THR A 55 3.61 -3.65 11.55
CA THR A 55 3.04 -2.45 12.18
C THR A 55 3.13 -1.21 11.28
N GLU A 56 3.31 -1.43 9.98
CA GLU A 56 3.19 -0.43 8.90
C GLU A 56 2.04 -0.76 7.93
N THR A 57 1.42 -1.95 7.99
CA THR A 57 0.22 -2.29 7.20
C THR A 57 -1.09 -1.78 7.84
N GLU A 58 -1.00 -1.15 9.02
CA GLU A 58 -2.11 -0.41 9.63
C GLU A 58 -2.04 1.11 9.42
N ILE A 59 -1.15 1.63 8.54
CA ILE A 59 -1.20 3.04 8.13
C ILE A 59 -1.51 3.11 6.63
N LYS A 60 -2.80 3.35 6.38
CA LYS A 60 -3.47 3.68 5.13
C LYS A 60 -4.09 2.52 4.32
N GLU A 61 -5.04 1.81 4.94
CA GLU A 61 -6.39 2.02 4.41
C GLU A 61 -6.73 3.50 4.63
N GLU A 62 -6.11 4.38 3.82
CA GLU A 62 -6.71 5.65 3.54
C GLU A 62 -8.09 5.22 3.09
N ILE A 63 -9.11 5.83 3.67
CA ILE A 63 -10.39 5.94 3.01
C ILE A 63 -10.02 6.59 1.66
N VAL A 64 -9.63 5.77 0.69
CA VAL A 64 -9.53 6.15 -0.69
C VAL A 64 -11.00 6.29 -0.99
N GLU A 65 -11.53 7.49 -0.74
CA GLU A 65 -12.81 7.91 -1.26
C GLU A 65 -12.86 7.34 -2.66
N ASN A 66 -13.84 6.47 -2.92
CA ASN A 66 -13.89 5.67 -4.13
C ASN A 66 -13.90 6.63 -5.32
N ARG A 67 -12.72 6.94 -5.87
CA ARG A 67 -12.56 8.01 -6.85
C ARG A 67 -13.11 7.48 -8.15
N ASP A 68 -13.94 8.28 -8.82
CA ASP A 68 -14.53 7.93 -10.11
C ASP A 68 -13.51 8.10 -11.26
N ILE A 69 -12.40 7.36 -11.17
CA ILE A 69 -11.41 7.22 -12.23
C ILE A 69 -11.53 5.80 -12.77
N CYS A 70 -11.95 5.69 -14.02
CA CYS A 70 -12.16 4.45 -14.74
C CYS A 70 -11.10 4.24 -15.82
N VAL A 71 -11.03 3.01 -16.33
CA VAL A 71 -10.23 2.70 -17.52
C VAL A 71 -10.74 3.54 -18.71
N GLY A 72 -9.81 4.17 -19.42
CA GLY A 72 -10.09 5.06 -20.54
C GLY A 72 -10.10 6.54 -20.18
N ASP A 73 -10.23 6.89 -18.90
CA ASP A 73 -10.25 8.28 -18.46
C ASP A 73 -8.93 8.99 -18.72
N ILE A 74 -9.04 10.28 -19.06
CA ILE A 74 -7.90 11.19 -19.11
C ILE A 74 -7.75 11.85 -17.74
N VAL A 75 -6.54 11.82 -17.20
CA VAL A 75 -6.19 12.43 -15.93
C VAL A 75 -5.05 13.44 -16.10
N ARG A 76 -5.04 14.45 -15.23
CA ARG A 76 -3.96 15.44 -15.14
C ARG A 76 -3.18 15.28 -13.84
N HIS A 77 -1.85 15.31 -13.94
CA HIS A 77 -0.97 15.27 -12.79
C HIS A 77 -0.81 16.66 -12.15
N PHE A 78 -0.70 16.71 -10.82
CA PHE A 78 -0.64 17.97 -10.05
C PHE A 78 0.50 18.91 -10.45
N LYS A 79 1.62 18.36 -10.93
CA LYS A 79 2.77 19.16 -11.42
C LYS A 79 2.45 20.02 -12.65
N ARG A 80 1.26 19.91 -13.24
CA ARG A 80 0.79 20.83 -14.27
C ARG A 80 0.92 22.30 -13.85
N GLU A 81 0.84 22.59 -12.55
CA GLU A 81 0.94 23.96 -12.01
C GLU A 81 2.37 24.52 -12.06
N TRP A 82 3.36 23.72 -12.46
CA TRP A 82 4.77 24.13 -12.59
C TRP A 82 5.29 24.11 -14.02
N VAL A 83 4.47 23.67 -14.97
CA VAL A 83 4.85 23.62 -16.39
C VAL A 83 4.03 24.63 -17.18
N SER A 84 4.52 25.00 -18.36
CA SER A 84 3.79 25.91 -19.24
C SER A 84 2.42 25.31 -19.60
N ALA A 85 1.40 26.17 -19.69
CA ALA A 85 0.07 25.78 -20.15
C ALA A 85 0.09 25.23 -21.58
N ASP A 86 1.12 25.57 -22.36
CA ASP A 86 1.28 25.14 -23.75
C ASP A 86 1.76 23.68 -23.88
N THR A 87 2.09 23.00 -22.78
CA THR A 87 2.51 21.60 -22.80
C THR A 87 1.40 20.65 -22.37
N SER A 88 1.49 19.40 -22.82
CA SER A 88 0.64 18.29 -22.36
C SER A 88 1.38 17.32 -21.44
N GLU A 89 2.57 17.69 -20.93
CA GLU A 89 3.48 16.86 -20.12
C GLU A 89 2.98 16.58 -18.68
N TYR A 90 1.67 16.63 -18.50
CA TYR A 90 0.95 16.29 -17.29
C TYR A 90 -0.32 15.49 -17.57
N LEU A 91 -0.66 15.26 -18.84
CA LEU A 91 -1.84 14.51 -19.25
C LEU A 91 -1.50 13.04 -19.45
N TYR A 92 -2.36 12.19 -18.91
CA TYR A 92 -2.23 10.74 -18.99
C TYR A 92 -3.58 10.08 -19.25
N LYS A 93 -3.58 8.92 -19.88
CA LYS A 93 -4.76 8.05 -20.04
C LYS A 93 -4.63 6.81 -19.18
N VAL A 94 -5.65 6.49 -18.39
CA VAL A 94 -5.71 5.24 -17.62
C VAL A 94 -6.00 4.09 -18.58
N LEU A 95 -5.12 3.08 -18.59
CA LEU A 95 -5.23 1.92 -19.47
C LEU A 95 -5.80 0.70 -18.78
N ALA A 96 -5.41 0.44 -17.52
CA ALA A 96 -5.86 -0.71 -16.77
C ALA A 96 -5.59 -0.54 -15.27
N PHE A 97 -6.29 -1.34 -14.47
CA PHE A 97 -5.91 -1.67 -13.10
C PHE A 97 -5.32 -3.08 -13.11
N ALA A 98 -4.22 -3.29 -12.40
CA ALA A 98 -3.48 -4.55 -12.40
C ALA A 98 -3.15 -4.97 -10.96
N SER A 99 -2.97 -6.27 -10.75
CA SER A 99 -2.47 -6.81 -9.48
C SER A 99 -1.04 -7.32 -9.71
N HIS A 100 -0.11 -6.87 -8.86
CA HIS A 100 1.27 -7.32 -8.89
C HIS A 100 1.36 -8.72 -8.30
N THR A 101 1.80 -9.71 -9.09
CA THR A 101 1.68 -11.12 -8.74
C THR A 101 2.56 -11.55 -7.56
N GLU A 102 3.71 -10.90 -7.37
CA GLU A 102 4.70 -11.26 -6.37
C GLU A 102 4.41 -10.62 -5.01
N THR A 103 3.70 -9.49 -4.99
CA THR A 103 3.44 -8.72 -3.75
C THR A 103 1.96 -8.58 -3.42
N GLY A 104 1.06 -8.88 -4.36
CA GLY A 104 -0.37 -8.63 -4.25
C GLY A 104 -0.76 -7.14 -4.37
N GLU A 105 0.18 -6.23 -4.63
CA GLU A 105 -0.10 -4.80 -4.68
C GLU A 105 -0.96 -4.42 -5.91
N ASN A 106 -1.98 -3.60 -5.70
CA ASN A 106 -2.77 -3.04 -6.80
C ASN A 106 -2.04 -1.88 -7.47
N LEU A 107 -2.03 -1.88 -8.80
CA LEU A 107 -1.36 -0.90 -9.65
C LEU A 107 -2.35 -0.23 -10.60
N VAL A 108 -2.06 1.03 -10.94
CA VAL A 108 -2.67 1.72 -12.07
C VAL A 108 -1.67 1.72 -13.23
N ILE A 109 -2.10 1.21 -14.38
CA ILE A 109 -1.37 1.26 -15.64
C ILE A 109 -1.90 2.43 -16.45
N TYR A 110 -1.02 3.35 -16.83
CA TYR A 110 -1.41 4.57 -17.53
C TYR A 110 -0.36 5.01 -18.54
N GLN A 111 -0.78 5.78 -19.54
CA GLN A 111 0.05 6.23 -20.66
C GLN A 111 0.14 7.75 -20.69
N GLY A 112 1.34 8.31 -20.86
CA GLY A 112 1.51 9.75 -21.13
C GLY A 112 0.91 10.14 -22.48
N LEU A 113 0.17 11.25 -22.53
CA LEU A 113 -0.41 11.80 -23.76
C LEU A 113 0.51 12.84 -24.44
N TYR A 114 1.81 12.61 -24.31
CA TYR A 114 2.89 13.41 -24.87
C TYR A 114 4.02 12.47 -25.28
N ALA A 115 4.79 12.83 -26.31
CA ALA A 115 5.89 11.99 -26.80
C ALA A 115 6.90 11.70 -25.67
N PRO A 116 7.39 10.46 -25.51
CA PRO A 116 7.24 9.30 -26.40
C PRO A 116 6.05 8.37 -26.07
N PHE A 117 4.98 8.90 -25.47
CA PHE A 117 3.77 8.15 -25.06
C PHE A 117 4.06 6.99 -24.11
N LYS A 118 4.95 7.22 -23.14
CA LYS A 118 5.44 6.21 -22.20
C LYS A 118 4.29 5.60 -21.40
N ILE A 119 4.29 4.28 -21.28
CA ILE A 119 3.42 3.52 -20.39
C ILE A 119 4.13 3.35 -19.04
N CYS A 120 3.41 3.59 -17.96
CA CYS A 120 3.89 3.55 -16.59
C CYS A 120 2.96 2.70 -15.72
N ALA A 121 3.52 2.09 -14.70
CA ALA A 121 2.80 1.46 -13.60
C ALA A 121 3.07 2.22 -12.30
N ARG A 122 2.05 2.42 -11.48
CA ARG A 122 2.19 3.07 -10.16
C ARG A 122 1.28 2.38 -9.14
N PRO A 123 1.73 2.24 -7.88
CA PRO A 123 0.86 1.83 -6.77
C PRO A 123 -0.47 2.57 -6.77
N TYR A 124 -1.57 1.83 -6.62
CA TYR A 124 -2.94 2.35 -6.63
C TYR A 124 -3.13 3.44 -5.57
N GLY A 125 -2.72 3.16 -4.33
CA GLY A 125 -2.79 4.13 -3.25
C GLY A 125 -2.05 5.43 -3.58
N MET A 126 -0.83 5.33 -4.12
CA MET A 126 -0.05 6.52 -4.51
C MET A 126 -0.59 7.26 -5.74
N PHE A 127 -1.40 6.61 -6.57
CA PHE A 127 -2.05 7.22 -7.71
C PHE A 127 -3.32 7.97 -7.27
N MET A 128 -4.09 7.35 -6.38
CA MET A 128 -5.34 7.92 -5.86
C MET A 128 -5.12 8.97 -4.77
N SER A 129 -3.94 9.01 -4.14
CA SER A 129 -3.65 9.85 -2.98
C SER A 129 -3.78 11.35 -3.25
N GLU A 130 -4.00 12.10 -2.16
CA GLU A 130 -3.84 13.55 -2.13
C GLU A 130 -2.41 13.97 -2.47
N VAL A 131 -2.26 15.23 -2.90
CA VAL A 131 -0.95 15.87 -3.01
C VAL A 131 -0.37 16.05 -1.62
N ASP A 132 0.90 15.68 -1.46
CA ASP A 132 1.66 15.96 -0.24
C ASP A 132 1.81 17.47 -0.04
N ARG A 133 1.05 18.03 0.91
CA ARG A 133 0.97 19.47 1.17
C ARG A 133 2.17 20.01 1.94
N GLU A 134 2.90 19.17 2.66
CA GLU A 134 4.14 19.58 3.32
C GLU A 134 5.24 19.79 2.27
N LYS A 135 5.32 18.88 1.29
CA LYS A 135 6.28 18.98 0.20
C LYS A 135 5.88 19.96 -0.89
N TYR A 136 4.58 20.12 -1.12
CA TYR A 136 4.02 20.93 -2.20
C TYR A 136 2.93 21.87 -1.69
N PRO A 137 3.27 22.86 -0.86
CA PRO A 137 2.29 23.72 -0.18
C PRO A 137 1.45 24.56 -1.15
N ASP A 138 2.05 25.01 -2.26
CA ASP A 138 1.42 25.95 -3.19
C ASP A 138 0.55 25.29 -4.28
N ILE A 139 0.54 23.95 -4.35
CA ILE A 139 -0.23 23.23 -5.37
C ILE A 139 -1.72 23.32 -5.05
N LYS A 140 -2.52 23.84 -5.96
CA LYS A 140 -3.97 23.97 -5.74
C LYS A 140 -4.70 22.64 -5.91
N GLN A 141 -4.26 21.82 -6.86
CA GLN A 141 -4.82 20.48 -7.13
C GLN A 141 -4.90 19.64 -5.85
N LYS A 142 -6.06 19.02 -5.56
CA LYS A 142 -6.27 18.26 -4.32
C LYS A 142 -5.54 16.92 -4.38
N TYR A 143 -5.69 16.21 -5.49
CA TYR A 143 -5.12 14.87 -5.65
C TYR A 143 -3.98 14.84 -6.65
N ARG A 144 -3.11 13.84 -6.52
CA ARG A 144 -1.97 13.67 -7.42
C ARG A 144 -2.38 13.58 -8.89
N PHE A 145 -3.46 12.86 -9.14
CA PHE A 145 -4.12 12.77 -10.44
C PHE A 145 -5.58 13.19 -10.29
N GLU A 146 -6.10 13.99 -11.21
CA GLU A 146 -7.52 14.35 -11.27
C GLU A 146 -8.04 14.08 -12.67
N LYS A 147 -9.28 13.56 -12.77
CA LYS A 147 -9.96 13.36 -14.04
C LYS A 147 -10.15 14.70 -14.75
N VAL A 148 -9.91 14.71 -16.05
CA VAL A 148 -10.21 15.85 -16.91
C VAL A 148 -11.61 15.64 -17.47
N GLU A 149 -12.49 16.60 -17.21
CA GLU A 149 -13.78 16.69 -17.91
C GLU A 149 -13.50 17.20 -19.33
N ILE A 150 -13.96 16.45 -20.33
CA ILE A 150 -13.89 16.80 -21.75
C ILE A 150 -15.28 17.23 -22.21
#